data_AF-A0AAN6EAG9-F1
#
_entry.id   AF-A0AAN6EAG9-F1
#
_cell.length_a   1.000
_cell.length_b   1.000
_cell.length_c   1.000
_cell.angle_alpha   90.00
_cell.angle_beta   90.00
_cell.angle_gamma   90.00
#
_symmetry.space_group_name_H-M   'P 1'
#
loop_
_entity.id
_entity.type
_entity.pdbx_description
1 polymer ?
#
loop_
_entity_poly.entity_id
_entity_poly.type
_entity_poly.pdbx_seq_one_letter_code
_entity_poly.pdbx_strand_id
1 'polypeptide(L)'
;MSFTIYWEKLDKRVAQNVQAQLNAFFANLESRPQFLGEISVEQLDFGSVPPNLEILDFTVPFPEFYLATEDDASQANTVPASIDDYDGIDDT
;
A
#
# COMPACT_ATOMS: atom_id res chain seq x y z
N MET A 1 8.64 -18.12 12.52
CA MET A 1 9.19 -17.48 13.75
C MET A 1 8.33 -16.26 14.08
N SER A 2 7.75 -16.16 15.27
CA SER A 2 6.95 -14.98 15.66
C SER A 2 7.84 -13.82 16.10
N PHE A 3 7.57 -12.62 15.60
CA PHE A 3 8.35 -11.42 15.87
C PHE A 3 7.57 -10.46 16.80
N THR A 4 8.25 -9.85 17.77
CA THR A 4 7.64 -8.87 18.68
C THR A 4 7.90 -7.46 18.18
N ILE A 5 6.83 -6.69 17.98
CA ILE A 5 6.91 -5.27 17.65
C ILE A 5 6.53 -4.40 18.85
N TYR A 6 7.14 -3.23 18.95
CA TYR A 6 6.83 -2.21 19.95
C TYR A 6 5.55 -1.46 19.57
N TRP A 7 4.39 -2.11 19.76
CA TRP A 7 3.08 -1.58 19.38
C TRP A 7 2.74 -0.25 20.07
N GLU A 8 3.23 -0.06 21.28
CA GLU A 8 3.07 1.17 22.05
C GLU A 8 3.76 2.40 21.43
N LYS A 9 4.61 2.19 20.42
CA LYS A 9 5.24 3.28 19.65
C LYS A 9 4.35 3.82 18.54
N LEU A 10 3.24 3.16 18.21
CA LEU A 10 2.18 3.72 17.37
C LEU A 10 1.45 4.81 18.16
N ASP A 11 2.03 6.00 18.17
CA ASP A 11 1.54 7.12 18.94
C ASP A 11 0.37 7.84 18.26
N LYS A 12 -0.19 8.83 18.97
CA LYS A 12 -1.27 9.67 18.47
C LYS A 12 -0.92 10.40 17.17
N ARG A 13 0.36 10.67 16.91
CA ARG A 13 0.79 11.37 15.71
C ARG A 13 0.67 10.46 14.49
N VAL A 14 1.05 9.19 14.60
CA VAL A 14 0.83 8.20 13.55
C VAL A 14 -0.66 8.01 13.31
N ALA A 15 -1.47 7.94 14.37
CA ALA A 15 -2.92 7.80 14.27
C ALA A 15 -3.57 8.99 13.53
N GLN A 16 -3.15 10.21 13.86
CA GLN A 16 -3.61 11.43 13.18
C GLN A 16 -3.22 11.48 11.70
N ASN A 17 -2.03 10.97 11.34
CA ASN A 17 -1.60 10.90 9.94
C ASN A 17 -2.49 9.94 9.15
N VAL A 18 -2.76 8.74 9.68
CA VAL A 18 -3.68 7.77 9.06
C VAL A 18 -5.10 8.33 8.99
N GLN A 19 -5.57 9.00 10.05
CA GLN A 19 -6.87 9.67 10.07
C GLN A 19 -6.98 10.72 8.94
N ALA A 20 -5.94 11.53 8.73
CA ALA A 20 -5.91 12.50 7.65
C ALA A 20 -5.95 11.85 6.26
N GLN A 21 -5.22 10.74 6.07
CA GLN A 21 -5.25 9.97 4.82
C GLN A 21 -6.63 9.36 4.56
N LEU A 22 -7.27 8.78 5.58
CA LEU A 22 -8.62 8.23 5.47
C LEU A 22 -9.65 9.31 5.13
N ASN A 23 -9.57 10.46 5.79
CA ASN A 23 -10.46 11.59 5.48
C ASN A 23 -10.25 12.11 4.06
N ALA A 24 -9.00 12.20 3.59
CA ALA A 24 -8.72 12.56 2.20
C ALA A 24 -9.30 11.52 1.22
N PHE A 25 -9.20 10.22 1.55
CA PHE A 25 -9.82 9.16 0.75
C PHE A 25 -11.35 9.29 0.69
N PHE A 26 -12.01 9.48 1.83
CA PHE A 26 -13.48 9.62 1.87
C PHE A 26 -13.99 10.90 1.20
N ALA A 27 -13.21 11.98 1.23
CA ALA A 27 -13.55 13.23 0.53
C ALA A 27 -13.51 13.07 -1.00
N ASN A 28 -12.62 12.23 -1.51
CA ASN A 28 -12.44 11.97 -2.95
C ASN A 28 -13.29 10.80 -3.47
N LEU A 29 -14.14 10.20 -2.63
CA LEU A 29 -14.96 9.07 -3.03
C LEU A 29 -16.10 9.52 -3.95
N GLU A 30 -15.98 9.23 -5.24
CA GLU A 30 -16.94 9.66 -6.27
C GLU A 30 -18.32 8.98 -6.11
N SER A 31 -18.35 7.73 -5.64
CA SER A 31 -19.57 6.91 -5.54
C SER A 31 -20.10 6.83 -4.10
N ARG A 32 -20.68 7.93 -3.61
CA ARG A 32 -21.39 7.94 -2.32
C ARG A 32 -22.92 7.96 -2.53
N PRO A 33 -23.70 7.14 -1.80
CA PRO A 33 -25.16 7.24 -1.83
C PRO A 33 -25.64 8.63 -1.39
N GLN A 34 -26.65 9.18 -2.08
CA GLN A 34 -27.09 10.56 -1.91
C GLN A 34 -27.63 10.89 -0.50
N PHE A 35 -28.03 9.88 0.27
CA PHE A 35 -28.49 10.04 1.66
C PHE A 35 -27.33 10.11 2.68
N LEU A 36 -26.14 9.63 2.32
CA LEU A 36 -24.93 9.81 3.12
C LEU A 36 -24.36 11.18 2.78
N GLY A 37 -24.43 12.09 3.74
CA GLY A 37 -23.77 13.39 3.67
C GLY A 37 -22.25 13.26 3.74
N GLU A 38 -21.57 14.32 4.15
CA GLU A 38 -20.12 14.28 4.35
C GLU A 38 -19.74 13.23 5.42
N ILE A 39 -18.72 12.42 5.11
CA ILE A 39 -18.20 11.38 6.01
C ILE A 39 -16.83 11.85 6.47
N SER A 40 -16.63 11.87 7.79
CA SER A 40 -15.33 12.14 8.38
C SER A 40 -15.06 11.19 9.54
N VAL A 41 -13.81 10.80 9.67
CA VAL A 41 -13.26 10.05 10.81
C VAL A 41 -12.89 11.08 11.88
N GLU A 42 -13.58 11.02 13.02
CA GLU A 42 -13.35 11.92 14.15
C GLU A 42 -12.16 11.48 15.01
N GLN A 43 -12.02 10.17 15.24
CA GLN A 43 -10.98 9.60 16.09
C GLN A 43 -10.50 8.26 15.52
N LEU A 44 -9.19 8.03 15.60
CA LEU A 44 -8.55 6.77 15.25
C LEU A 44 -7.62 6.33 16.38
N ASP A 45 -7.66 5.04 16.71
CA ASP A 45 -6.77 4.39 17.67
C ASP A 45 -6.38 3.01 17.14
N PHE A 46 -5.10 2.64 17.31
CA PHE A 46 -4.58 1.33 16.91
C PHE A 46 -4.88 0.24 17.96
N GLY A 47 -5.39 0.63 19.13
CA GLY A 47 -5.70 -0.27 20.22
C GLY A 47 -4.44 -0.76 20.94
N SER A 48 -4.66 -1.56 22.00
CA SER A 48 -3.59 -2.01 22.90
C SER A 48 -3.05 -3.41 22.58
N VAL A 49 -3.68 -4.13 21.67
CA VAL A 49 -3.34 -5.52 21.34
C VAL A 49 -2.61 -5.56 19.99
N PRO A 50 -1.32 -5.94 19.94
CA PRO A 50 -0.61 -6.07 18.68
C PRO A 50 -1.10 -7.27 17.86
N PRO A 51 -0.99 -7.20 16.52
CA PRO A 51 -1.19 -8.36 15.67
C PRO A 51 -0.06 -9.38 15.84
N ASN A 52 -0.33 -10.63 15.47
CA ASN A 52 0.71 -11.66 15.35
C ASN A 52 1.41 -11.52 13.99
N LEU A 53 2.74 -11.38 14.00
CA LEU A 53 3.56 -11.16 12.81
C LEU A 53 4.62 -12.24 12.66
N GLU A 54 4.81 -12.68 11.42
CA GLU A 54 5.85 -13.62 11.00
C GLU A 54 6.57 -13.06 9.77
N ILE A 55 7.90 -13.16 9.78
CA ILE A 55 8.72 -12.76 8.63
C ILE A 55 8.76 -13.94 7.66
N LEU A 56 8.21 -13.74 6.46
CA LEU A 56 8.17 -14.76 5.41
C LEU A 56 9.39 -14.68 4.49
N ASP A 57 9.75 -13.47 4.06
CA ASP A 57 10.84 -13.24 3.12
C ASP A 57 11.38 -11.81 3.24
N PHE A 58 12.59 -11.58 2.72
CA PHE A 58 13.19 -10.26 2.56
C PHE A 58 13.56 -10.05 1.09
N THR A 59 12.83 -9.15 0.43
CA THR A 59 13.04 -8.83 -0.98
C THR A 59 13.44 -7.37 -1.16
N VAL A 60 13.95 -7.05 -2.34
CA VAL A 60 14.13 -5.65 -2.74
C VAL A 60 12.76 -4.98 -2.89
N PRO A 61 12.62 -3.68 -2.55
CA PRO A 61 11.38 -2.94 -2.81
C PRO A 61 10.97 -3.04 -4.28
N PHE A 62 9.68 -3.15 -4.53
CA PHE A 62 9.17 -3.20 -5.91
C PHE A 62 9.44 -1.88 -6.65
N PRO A 63 9.62 -1.91 -7.99
CA PRO A 63 9.94 -0.73 -8.80
C PRO A 63 9.03 0.49 -8.56
N GLU A 64 7.73 0.26 -8.31
CA GLU A 64 6.73 1.31 -8.07
C GLU A 64 6.91 2.07 -6.75
N PHE A 65 7.71 1.56 -5.81
CA PHE A 65 8.03 2.28 -4.57
C PHE A 65 9.18 3.27 -4.74
N TYR A 66 9.93 3.21 -5.84
CA TYR A 66 10.94 4.21 -6.15
C TYR A 66 10.27 5.44 -6.75
N LEU A 67 10.76 6.62 -6.37
CA LEU A 67 10.34 7.86 -7.01
C LEU A 67 10.82 7.82 -8.46
N ALA A 68 9.90 8.04 -9.40
CA ALA A 68 10.23 8.15 -10.81
C ALA A 68 11.34 9.19 -10.99
N THR A 69 12.45 8.77 -11.58
CA THR A 69 13.52 9.69 -11.93
C THR A 69 13.15 10.48 -13.19
N GLU A 70 13.84 11.59 -13.47
CA GLU A 70 13.58 12.38 -14.68
C GLU A 70 13.74 11.56 -15.98
N ASP A 71 14.53 10.49 -15.93
CA ASP A 71 14.75 9.56 -17.04
C ASP A 71 13.57 8.58 -17.25
N ASP A 72 12.83 8.24 -16.19
CA ASP A 72 11.72 7.26 -16.23
C ASP A 72 10.43 7.82 -16.84
N ALA A 73 10.30 9.16 -16.91
CA ALA A 73 9.15 9.85 -17.51
C ALA A 73 8.96 9.54 -19.01
N SER A 74 9.98 8.97 -19.67
CA SER A 74 9.99 8.66 -21.09
C SER A 74 9.52 7.24 -21.45
N GLN A 75 9.31 6.34 -20.46
CA GLN A 75 8.97 4.93 -20.70
C GLN A 75 7.57 4.49 -20.22
N ALA A 76 6.72 5.40 -19.74
CA ALA A 76 5.39 5.10 -19.18
C ALA A 76 4.32 4.67 -20.21
N ASN A 77 4.70 4.00 -21.31
CA ASN A 77 3.76 3.56 -22.35
C ASN A 77 4.12 2.21 -22.98
N THR A 78 4.60 1.24 -22.19
CA THR A 78 4.71 -0.15 -22.67
C THR A 78 3.89 -1.06 -21.77
N VAL A 79 2.74 -1.47 -22.29
CA VAL A 79 1.90 -2.59 -21.82
C VAL A 79 2.78 -3.79 -21.47
N PRO A 80 2.56 -4.49 -20.34
CA PRO A 80 3.36 -5.66 -19.99
C PRO A 80 3.15 -6.75 -21.05
N ALA A 81 4.25 -7.26 -21.60
CA ALA A 81 4.25 -8.36 -22.56
C ALA A 81 3.62 -9.62 -21.93
N SER A 82 2.70 -10.22 -22.67
CA SER A 82 2.04 -11.48 -22.36
C SER A 82 3.06 -12.58 -22.02
N ILE A 83 2.79 -13.36 -20.97
CA ILE A 83 3.63 -14.46 -20.45
C ILE A 83 3.40 -15.76 -21.27
N ASP A 84 3.34 -15.69 -22.60
CA ASP A 84 2.99 -16.88 -23.43
C ASP A 84 4.05 -17.34 -24.43
N ASP A 85 5.22 -16.71 -24.54
CA ASP A 85 6.28 -17.16 -25.47
C ASP A 85 7.55 -17.61 -24.72
N TYR A 86 7.49 -18.76 -24.05
CA TYR A 86 8.69 -19.55 -23.70
C TYR A 86 8.73 -20.81 -24.58
N ASP A 87 9.14 -20.63 -25.83
CA ASP A 87 9.49 -21.74 -26.74
C ASP A 87 10.78 -22.39 -26.23
N GLY A 88 10.63 -23.53 -25.55
CA GLY A 88 11.73 -24.38 -25.14
C GLY A 88 12.43 -24.97 -26.37
N ILE A 89 13.59 -24.42 -26.71
CA ILE A 89 14.59 -25.12 -27.53
C ILE A 89 15.27 -26.14 -26.61
N ASP A 90 15.10 -27.43 -26.89
CA ASP A 90 16.04 -28.47 -26.48
C ASP A 90 16.37 -29.36 -27.68
N ASP A 91 17.55 -29.11 -28.25
CA ASP A 91 18.28 -30.04 -29.11
C ASP A 91 19.17 -30.89 -28.18
N THR A 92 18.79 -32.16 -27.93
CA THR A 92 19.69 -33.33 -27.90
C THR A 92 18.93 -34.66 -27.87
#